data_AF-A0A933T4P0-F1
#
_entry.id   AF-A0A933T4P0-F1
#
_cell.length_a   1.000
_cell.length_b   1.000
_cell.length_c   1.000
_cell.angle_alpha   90.00
_cell.angle_beta   90.00
_cell.angle_gamma   90.00
#
_symmetry.space_group_name_H-M   'P 1'
#
loop_
_entity.id
_entity.type
_entity.pdbx_description
1 polymer ?
#
loop_
_entity_poly.entity_id
_entity_poly.type
_entity_poly.pdbx_seq_one_letter_code
_entity_poly.pdbx_strand_id
1 'polypeptide(L)'
;MEPHEEYLLEDFKQYHEWMRHYDKSFTSMINFLYSGYAAVITAAYVLYSKYPNTKEASLGATLLFSLATLLSPVFIFWLMKKRKYFSDTARWINKIRNSYLKQQPMGIDTPASHLENENYPPYFNRSSTHVILLYFTAFFSSVMICLAVYAFTKTMNLYYLLSIDMPLWSFFVITVSVFVIHIAWIVKTLKGMDNS
;
A
#
# COMPACT_ATOMS: atom_id res chain seq x y z
N MET A 1 37.64 -15.59 15.06
CA MET A 1 36.90 -14.54 14.37
C MET A 1 37.54 -13.24 14.83
N GLU A 2 38.02 -12.42 13.92
CA GLU A 2 38.57 -11.11 14.29
C GLU A 2 37.42 -10.22 14.83
N PRO A 3 37.69 -9.28 15.76
CA PRO A 3 36.65 -8.41 16.34
C PRO A 3 35.78 -7.69 15.29
N HIS A 4 36.36 -7.37 14.13
CA HIS A 4 35.66 -6.73 13.02
C HIS A 4 34.66 -7.67 12.32
N GLU A 5 34.98 -8.97 12.24
CA GLU A 5 34.09 -9.97 11.65
C GLU A 5 32.89 -10.24 12.57
N GLU A 6 33.11 -10.26 13.89
CA GLU A 6 32.05 -10.43 14.88
C GLU A 6 31.07 -9.26 14.84
N TYR A 7 31.58 -8.03 14.77
CA TYR A 7 30.77 -6.82 14.59
C TYR A 7 29.91 -6.86 13.31
N LEU A 8 30.51 -7.21 12.16
CA LEU A 8 29.76 -7.33 10.90
C LEU A 8 28.70 -8.43 10.94
N LEU A 9 28.96 -9.52 11.64
CA LEU A 9 28.01 -10.62 11.82
C LEU A 9 26.82 -10.16 12.69
N GLU A 10 27.07 -9.40 13.75
CA GLU A 10 26.02 -8.82 14.60
C GLU A 10 25.16 -7.82 13.82
N ASP A 11 25.77 -6.89 13.10
CA ASP A 11 25.07 -5.94 12.22
C ASP A 11 24.22 -6.68 11.18
N PHE A 12 24.78 -7.69 10.52
CA PHE A 12 24.06 -8.50 9.54
C PHE A 12 22.81 -9.14 10.16
N LYS A 13 22.93 -9.74 11.35
CA LYS A 13 21.80 -10.34 12.07
C LYS A 13 20.74 -9.30 12.39
N GLN A 14 21.14 -8.15 12.92
CA GLN A 14 20.24 -7.06 13.30
C GLN A 14 19.48 -6.48 12.10
N TYR A 15 20.18 -6.14 11.01
CA TYR A 15 19.52 -5.66 9.79
C TYR A 15 18.60 -6.72 9.19
N HIS A 16 18.99 -8.01 9.22
CA HIS A 16 18.11 -9.09 8.76
C HIS A 16 16.84 -9.24 9.61
N GLU A 17 16.92 -9.00 10.91
CA GLU A 17 15.74 -8.92 11.78
C GLU A 17 14.85 -7.72 11.47
N TRP A 18 15.42 -6.54 11.27
CA TRP A 18 14.68 -5.35 10.87
C TRP A 18 13.99 -5.52 9.51
N MET A 19 14.64 -6.18 8.56
CA MET A 19 14.06 -6.45 7.24
C MET A 19 12.79 -7.31 7.39
N ARG A 20 12.87 -8.38 8.19
CA ARG A 20 11.72 -9.23 8.51
C ARG A 20 10.64 -8.48 9.29
N HIS A 21 11.04 -7.58 10.19
CA HIS A 21 10.10 -6.73 10.93
C HIS A 21 9.32 -5.81 9.99
N TYR A 22 9.99 -5.12 9.06
CA TYR A 22 9.31 -4.23 8.11
C TYR A 22 8.38 -4.97 7.16
N ASP A 23 8.76 -6.17 6.71
CA ASP A 23 7.91 -7.01 5.87
C ASP A 23 6.64 -7.49 6.61
N LYS A 24 6.79 -7.97 7.86
CA LYS A 24 5.66 -8.32 8.73
C LYS A 24 4.77 -7.11 9.03
N SER A 25 5.38 -5.96 9.31
CA SER A 25 4.66 -4.71 9.58
C SER A 25 3.88 -4.25 8.35
N PHE A 26 4.45 -4.36 7.15
CA PHE A 26 3.76 -4.05 5.89
C PHE A 26 2.53 -4.96 5.71
N THR A 27 2.72 -6.27 5.83
CA THR A 27 1.65 -7.26 5.65
C THR A 27 0.54 -7.11 6.69
N SER A 28 0.90 -6.87 7.95
CA SER A 28 -0.06 -6.60 9.03
C SER A 28 -0.91 -5.35 8.74
N MET A 29 -0.28 -4.29 8.22
CA MET A 29 -0.99 -3.06 7.87
C MET A 29 -1.95 -3.24 6.69
N ILE A 30 -1.58 -4.04 5.69
CA ILE A 30 -2.48 -4.44 4.59
C ILE A 30 -3.69 -5.21 5.14
N ASN A 31 -3.47 -6.20 6.00
CA ASN A 31 -4.54 -7.01 6.58
C ASN A 31 -5.50 -6.16 7.42
N PHE A 32 -4.97 -5.24 8.22
CA PHE A 32 -5.76 -4.28 8.98
C PHE A 32 -6.62 -3.40 8.06
N LEU A 33 -6.02 -2.85 7.01
CA LEU A 33 -6.72 -1.98 6.06
C LEU A 33 -7.85 -2.71 5.32
N TYR A 34 -7.59 -3.91 4.81
CA TYR A 34 -8.60 -4.70 4.10
C TYR A 34 -9.72 -5.19 5.02
N SER A 35 -9.40 -5.54 6.27
CA SER A 35 -10.42 -5.83 7.28
C SER A 35 -11.26 -4.59 7.58
N GLY A 36 -10.63 -3.41 7.65
CA GLY A 36 -11.31 -2.13 7.79
C GLY A 36 -12.27 -1.84 6.62
N TYR A 37 -11.85 -2.04 5.38
CA TYR A 37 -12.72 -1.90 4.21
C TYR A 37 -13.90 -2.87 4.27
N ALA A 38 -13.66 -4.15 4.57
CA ALA A 38 -14.73 -5.14 4.69
C ALA A 38 -15.73 -4.77 5.80
N ALA A 39 -15.24 -4.28 6.95
CA ALA A 39 -16.08 -3.82 8.05
C ALA A 39 -16.96 -2.62 7.65
N VAL A 40 -16.38 -1.65 6.95
CA VAL A 40 -17.10 -0.45 6.45
C VAL A 40 -18.18 -0.85 5.45
N ILE A 41 -17.87 -1.68 4.46
CA ILE A 41 -18.84 -2.17 3.47
C ILE A 41 -19.97 -2.93 4.17
N THR A 42 -19.63 -3.83 5.09
CA THR A 42 -20.61 -4.64 5.82
C THR A 42 -21.52 -3.75 6.68
N ALA A 43 -20.95 -2.81 7.43
CA ALA A 43 -21.73 -1.89 8.25
C ALA A 43 -22.67 -1.01 7.41
N ALA A 44 -22.18 -0.47 6.28
CA ALA A 44 -23.01 0.30 5.35
C ALA A 44 -24.14 -0.55 4.73
N TYR A 45 -23.85 -1.80 4.37
CA TYR A 45 -24.85 -2.74 3.86
C TYR A 45 -25.93 -3.06 4.90
N VAL A 46 -25.54 -3.30 6.16
CA VAL A 46 -26.49 -3.54 7.26
C VAL A 46 -27.37 -2.31 7.51
N LEU A 47 -26.80 -1.10 7.45
CA LEU A 47 -27.58 0.14 7.58
C LEU A 47 -28.64 0.25 6.49
N TYR A 48 -28.28 0.04 5.22
CA TYR A 48 -29.22 0.13 4.11
C TYR A 48 -30.28 -0.98 4.10
N SER A 49 -29.91 -2.20 4.49
CA SER A 49 -30.85 -3.34 4.50
C SER A 49 -31.85 -3.27 5.66
N LYS A 50 -31.42 -2.85 6.86
CA LYS A 50 -32.29 -2.79 8.04
C LYS A 50 -33.16 -1.54 8.08
N TYR A 51 -32.69 -0.42 7.52
CA TYR A 51 -33.40 0.86 7.55
C TYR A 51 -33.52 1.46 6.14
N PRO A 52 -34.28 0.80 5.25
CA PRO A 52 -34.47 1.30 3.89
C PRO A 52 -35.16 2.67 3.91
N ASN A 53 -34.69 3.58 3.05
CA ASN A 53 -35.26 4.91 2.83
C ASN A 53 -35.19 5.88 4.03
N THR A 54 -34.45 5.58 5.10
CA THR A 54 -34.21 6.56 6.17
C THR A 54 -33.02 7.44 5.83
N LYS A 55 -33.14 8.74 6.15
CA LYS A 55 -32.08 9.71 5.91
C LYS A 55 -30.89 9.45 6.82
N GLU A 56 -31.15 9.00 8.05
CA GLU A 56 -30.16 8.67 9.07
C GLU A 56 -29.27 7.50 8.64
N ALA A 57 -29.84 6.44 8.07
CA ALA A 57 -29.04 5.31 7.58
C ALA A 57 -28.17 5.71 6.38
N SER A 58 -28.71 6.55 5.48
CA SER A 58 -27.96 7.07 4.33
C SER A 58 -26.81 7.99 4.77
N LEU A 59 -27.04 8.86 5.76
CA LEU A 59 -26.00 9.68 6.39
C LEU A 59 -24.93 8.82 7.07
N GLY A 60 -25.35 7.80 7.82
CA GLY A 60 -24.43 6.87 8.50
C GLY A 60 -23.52 6.13 7.52
N ALA A 61 -24.08 5.58 6.44
CA ALA A 61 -23.30 4.94 5.38
C ALA A 61 -22.35 5.92 4.67
N THR A 62 -22.83 7.13 4.38
CA THR A 62 -22.01 8.20 3.76
C THR A 62 -20.82 8.56 4.65
N LEU A 63 -21.04 8.70 5.97
CA LEU A 63 -19.99 9.01 6.92
C LEU A 63 -18.93 7.90 6.97
N LEU A 64 -19.36 6.63 7.04
CA LEU A 64 -18.46 5.48 7.05
C LEU A 64 -17.57 5.42 5.80
N PHE A 65 -18.15 5.55 4.60
CA PHE A 65 -17.38 5.55 3.35
C PHE A 65 -16.46 6.78 3.23
N SER A 66 -16.91 7.94 3.72
CA SER A 66 -16.10 9.17 3.71
C SER A 66 -14.89 9.05 4.63
N LEU A 67 -15.06 8.47 5.82
CA LEU A 67 -13.95 8.21 6.74
C LEU A 67 -12.96 7.19 6.15
N ALA A 68 -13.44 6.09 5.57
CA ALA A 68 -12.59 5.11 4.90
C ALA A 68 -11.80 5.73 3.74
N THR A 69 -12.46 6.58 2.96
CA THR A 69 -11.87 7.35 1.87
C THR A 69 -10.76 8.28 2.38
N LEU A 70 -11.01 9.04 3.44
CA LEU A 70 -10.04 9.99 3.99
C LEU A 70 -8.78 9.29 4.53
N LEU A 71 -8.95 8.14 5.18
CA LEU A 71 -7.83 7.38 5.75
C LEU A 71 -7.00 6.64 4.69
N SER A 72 -7.59 6.29 3.54
CA SER A 72 -6.93 5.46 2.53
C SER A 72 -5.61 6.04 1.99
N PRO A 73 -5.53 7.33 1.58
CA PRO A 73 -4.27 7.93 1.16
C PRO A 73 -3.19 7.92 2.26
N VAL A 74 -3.58 8.10 3.53
CA VAL A 74 -2.64 8.05 4.66
C VAL A 74 -2.02 6.66 4.79
N PHE A 75 -2.84 5.61 4.71
CA PHE A 75 -2.35 4.23 4.73
C PHE A 75 -1.46 3.90 3.52
N ILE A 76 -1.84 4.33 2.31
CA ILE A 76 -1.00 4.16 1.12
C ILE A 76 0.36 4.84 1.32
N PHE A 77 0.39 6.06 1.87
CA PHE A 77 1.64 6.75 2.18
C PHE A 77 2.50 5.99 3.19
N TRP A 78 1.89 5.47 4.26
CA TRP A 78 2.60 4.66 5.25
C TRP A 78 3.15 3.36 4.65
N LEU A 79 2.39 2.69 3.78
CA LEU A 79 2.85 1.49 3.07
C LEU A 79 4.06 1.81 2.18
N MET A 80 4.05 2.94 1.46
CA MET A 80 5.21 3.39 0.68
C MET A 80 6.44 3.64 1.57
N LYS A 81 6.27 4.25 2.74
CA LYS A 81 7.36 4.45 3.71
C LYS A 81 7.91 3.12 4.23
N LYS A 82 7.05 2.15 4.54
CA LYS A 82 7.46 0.79 4.95
C LYS A 82 8.24 0.08 3.84
N ARG A 83 7.80 0.21 2.58
CA ARG A 83 8.54 -0.30 1.41
C ARG A 83 9.93 0.33 1.28
N LYS A 84 10.04 1.65 1.50
CA LYS A 84 11.33 2.34 1.54
C LYS A 84 12.24 1.74 2.62
N TYR A 85 11.78 1.67 3.87
CA TYR A 85 12.58 1.12 4.96
C TYR A 85 13.00 -0.33 4.72
N PHE A 86 12.10 -1.17 4.22
CA PHE A 86 12.45 -2.54 3.82
C PHE A 86 13.60 -2.56 2.81
N SER A 87 13.53 -1.72 1.78
CA SER A 87 14.54 -1.68 0.72
C SER A 87 15.87 -1.13 1.23
N ASP A 88 15.85 -0.10 2.09
CA ASP A 88 17.04 0.45 2.75
C ASP A 88 17.79 -0.62 3.54
N THR A 89 17.05 -1.36 4.36
CA THR A 89 17.60 -2.46 5.16
C THR A 89 18.15 -3.58 4.27
N ALA A 90 17.42 -3.96 3.21
CA ALA A 90 17.86 -5.00 2.28
C ALA A 90 19.14 -4.61 1.51
N ARG A 91 19.25 -3.34 1.08
CA ARG A 91 20.46 -2.80 0.45
C ARG A 91 21.65 -2.87 1.40
N TRP A 92 21.45 -2.55 2.69
CA TRP A 92 22.50 -2.64 3.70
C TRP A 92 22.99 -4.08 3.90
N ILE A 93 22.08 -5.04 3.96
CA ILE A 93 22.41 -6.48 4.01
C ILE A 93 23.24 -6.89 2.78
N ASN A 94 22.84 -6.42 1.60
CA ASN A 94 23.57 -6.72 0.35
C ASN A 94 24.96 -6.07 0.32
N LYS A 95 25.16 -4.90 0.96
CA LYS A 95 26.50 -4.32 1.14
C LYS A 95 27.42 -5.20 1.97
N ILE A 96 26.94 -5.70 3.11
CA ILE A 96 27.74 -6.63 3.94
C ILE A 96 28.06 -7.90 3.14
N ARG A 97 27.05 -8.47 2.46
CA ARG A 97 27.23 -9.68 1.63
C ARG A 97 28.24 -9.45 0.51
N ASN A 98 28.14 -8.35 -0.23
CA ASN A 98 29.05 -8.04 -1.31
C ASN A 98 30.49 -7.90 -0.80
N SER A 99 30.69 -7.20 0.32
CA SER A 99 32.00 -7.08 0.97
C SER A 99 32.59 -8.45 1.34
N TYR A 100 31.76 -9.38 1.84
CA TYR A 100 32.19 -10.73 2.18
C TYR A 100 32.47 -11.60 0.95
N LEU A 101 31.58 -11.59 -0.05
CA LEU A 101 31.70 -12.40 -1.27
C LEU A 101 32.89 -12.00 -2.15
N LYS A 102 33.25 -10.71 -2.17
CA LYS A 102 34.46 -10.21 -2.86
C LYS A 102 35.76 -10.84 -2.36
N GLN A 103 35.77 -11.36 -1.14
CA GLN A 103 36.93 -12.06 -0.57
C GLN A 103 37.01 -13.54 -1.00
N GLN A 104 36.04 -14.01 -1.81
CA GLN A 104 35.89 -15.41 -2.24
C GLN A 104 36.07 -16.47 -1.14
N PRO A 105 35.53 -16.28 0.08
CA PRO A 105 35.84 -17.18 1.21
C PRO A 105 35.30 -18.62 1.03
N MET A 106 34.39 -18.84 0.09
CA MET A 106 33.74 -20.15 -0.14
C MET A 106 34.03 -20.78 -1.51
N GLY A 107 34.87 -20.16 -2.36
CA GLY A 107 35.15 -20.69 -3.71
C GLY A 107 33.92 -20.79 -4.62
N ILE A 108 32.90 -19.97 -4.40
CA ILE A 108 31.69 -19.91 -5.25
C ILE A 108 31.97 -18.94 -6.39
N ASP A 109 32.15 -19.46 -7.61
CA ASP A 109 32.55 -18.68 -8.79
C ASP A 109 31.50 -17.64 -9.23
N THR A 110 30.22 -17.87 -8.92
CA THR A 110 29.12 -16.94 -9.24
C THR A 110 27.99 -17.00 -8.19
N PRO A 111 28.04 -16.16 -7.14
CA PRO A 111 26.86 -15.87 -6.33
C PRO A 111 25.68 -15.41 -7.21
N ALA A 112 24.45 -15.57 -6.71
CA ALA A 112 23.29 -15.07 -7.44
C ALA A 112 23.41 -13.54 -7.66
N SER A 113 23.39 -13.09 -8.91
CA SER A 113 23.74 -11.72 -9.33
C SER A 113 22.99 -10.58 -8.62
N HIS A 114 21.80 -10.86 -8.09
CA HIS A 114 21.00 -9.87 -7.35
C HIS A 114 21.49 -9.66 -5.90
N LEU A 115 22.24 -10.62 -5.33
CA LEU A 115 22.80 -10.54 -3.98
C LEU A 115 24.09 -9.71 -3.93
N GLU A 116 24.77 -9.57 -5.08
CA GLU A 116 25.98 -8.76 -5.24
C GLU A 116 25.65 -7.27 -5.45
N ASN A 117 24.44 -6.97 -5.92
CA ASN A 117 24.02 -5.62 -6.17
C ASN A 117 23.56 -4.92 -4.88
N GLU A 118 24.43 -4.07 -4.35
CA GLU A 118 24.19 -3.24 -3.16
C GLU A 118 22.99 -2.30 -3.28
N ASN A 119 22.59 -1.96 -4.51
CA ASN A 119 21.45 -1.08 -4.77
C ASN A 119 20.12 -1.85 -4.93
N TYR A 120 20.16 -3.18 -4.87
CA TYR A 120 18.97 -4.01 -4.95
C TYR A 120 18.37 -4.24 -3.55
N PRO A 121 17.02 -4.20 -3.39
CA PRO A 121 16.03 -3.89 -4.40
C PRO A 121 15.85 -2.36 -4.63
N PRO A 122 15.45 -1.92 -5.83
CA PRO A 122 14.98 -0.54 -6.04
C PRO A 122 13.71 -0.30 -5.20
N TYR A 123 13.45 0.95 -4.79
CA TYR A 123 12.22 1.25 -4.05
C TYR A 123 11.00 0.91 -4.90
N PHE A 124 11.06 1.29 -6.18
CA PHE A 124 10.06 0.94 -7.17
C PHE A 124 10.49 -0.29 -8.00
N ASN A 125 9.82 -1.41 -7.76
CA ASN A 125 9.86 -2.56 -8.66
C ASN A 125 8.42 -3.00 -8.97
N ARG A 126 8.01 -2.91 -10.24
CA ARG A 126 6.64 -3.24 -10.70
C ARG A 126 6.21 -4.66 -10.36
N SER A 127 7.16 -5.61 -10.31
CA SER A 127 6.87 -7.02 -9.99
C SER A 127 6.97 -7.33 -8.50
N SER A 128 7.33 -6.36 -7.65
CA SER A 128 7.39 -6.60 -6.21
C SER A 128 5.99 -6.79 -5.61
N THR A 129 5.82 -7.81 -4.78
CA THR A 129 4.58 -8.06 -4.04
C THR A 129 4.11 -6.82 -3.26
N HIS A 130 5.02 -6.05 -2.66
CA HIS A 130 4.66 -4.81 -1.95
C HIS A 130 4.04 -3.76 -2.89
N VAL A 131 4.58 -3.61 -4.10
CA VAL A 131 4.06 -2.66 -5.11
C VAL A 131 2.73 -3.13 -5.68
N ILE A 132 2.59 -4.43 -5.94
CA ILE A 132 1.33 -5.03 -6.37
C ILE A 132 0.24 -4.81 -5.29
N LEU A 133 0.56 -5.05 -4.02
CA LEU A 133 -0.38 -4.81 -2.90
C LEU A 133 -0.73 -3.33 -2.73
N LEU A 134 0.21 -2.42 -2.97
CA LEU A 134 -0.05 -0.98 -3.05
C LEU A 134 -1.05 -0.64 -4.17
N TYR A 135 -0.94 -1.30 -5.34
CA TYR A 135 -1.89 -1.11 -6.44
C TYR A 135 -3.27 -1.65 -6.09
N PHE A 136 -3.38 -2.83 -5.48
CA PHE A 136 -4.66 -3.32 -4.97
C PHE A 136 -5.27 -2.35 -3.93
N THR A 137 -4.45 -1.82 -3.03
CA THR A 137 -4.90 -0.83 -2.05
C THR A 137 -5.43 0.44 -2.72
N ALA A 138 -4.73 0.95 -3.74
CA ALA A 138 -5.18 2.09 -4.54
C ALA A 138 -6.51 1.80 -5.25
N PHE A 139 -6.71 0.59 -5.76
CA PHE A 139 -7.97 0.17 -6.36
C PHE A 139 -9.12 0.20 -5.35
N PHE A 140 -8.95 -0.44 -4.18
CA PHE A 140 -9.97 -0.43 -3.13
C PHE A 140 -10.26 0.99 -2.60
N SER A 141 -9.23 1.82 -2.43
CA SER A 141 -9.38 3.24 -2.09
C SER A 141 -10.28 3.97 -3.11
N SER A 142 -10.08 3.71 -4.40
CA SER A 142 -10.86 4.31 -5.48
C SER A 142 -12.33 3.84 -5.47
N VAL A 143 -12.55 2.56 -5.17
CA VAL A 143 -13.91 2.02 -4.95
C VAL A 143 -14.58 2.66 -3.74
N MET A 144 -13.87 2.85 -2.62
CA MET A 144 -14.42 3.53 -1.44
C MET A 144 -14.82 4.97 -1.75
N ILE A 145 -14.02 5.72 -2.51
CA ILE A 145 -14.34 7.07 -2.96
C ILE A 145 -15.62 7.07 -3.80
N CYS A 146 -15.72 6.14 -4.74
CA CYS A 146 -16.90 5.98 -5.58
C CYS A 146 -18.16 5.69 -4.77
N LEU A 147 -18.07 4.78 -3.78
CA LEU A 147 -19.18 4.47 -2.86
C LEU A 147 -19.54 5.65 -1.96
N ALA A 148 -18.57 6.43 -1.51
CA ALA A 148 -18.80 7.65 -0.73
C ALA A 148 -19.58 8.69 -1.54
N VAL A 149 -19.18 8.94 -2.80
CA VAL A 149 -19.87 9.87 -3.70
C VAL A 149 -21.29 9.37 -4.00
N TYR A 150 -21.46 8.07 -4.24
CA TYR A 150 -22.78 7.48 -4.43
C TYR A 150 -23.69 7.65 -3.20
N ALA A 151 -23.19 7.31 -2.01
CA ALA A 151 -23.95 7.43 -0.77
C ALA A 151 -24.32 8.91 -0.50
N PHE A 152 -23.39 9.83 -0.75
CA PHE A 152 -23.60 11.26 -0.58
C PHE A 152 -24.67 11.82 -1.54
N THR A 153 -24.57 11.49 -2.83
CA THR A 153 -25.55 11.93 -3.85
C THR A 153 -26.96 11.44 -3.54
N LYS A 154 -27.08 10.19 -3.07
CA LYS A 154 -28.35 9.62 -2.60
C LYS A 154 -28.87 10.36 -1.35
N THR A 155 -28.00 10.64 -0.39
CA THR A 155 -28.37 11.30 0.88
C THR A 155 -28.87 12.73 0.69
N MET A 156 -28.26 13.49 -0.21
CA MET A 156 -28.66 14.87 -0.51
C MET A 156 -29.85 14.97 -1.47
N ASN A 157 -30.40 13.82 -1.90
CA ASN A 157 -31.42 13.73 -2.94
C ASN A 157 -31.03 14.51 -4.21
N LEU A 158 -29.72 14.53 -4.52
CA LEU A 158 -29.16 15.34 -5.60
C LEU A 158 -29.66 14.86 -6.97
N TYR A 159 -30.11 13.61 -7.08
CA TYR A 159 -30.75 13.06 -8.29
C TYR A 159 -31.99 13.86 -8.70
N TYR A 160 -32.81 14.28 -7.73
CA TYR A 160 -34.00 15.08 -7.98
C TYR A 160 -33.63 16.52 -8.41
N LEU A 161 -32.53 17.05 -7.87
CA LEU A 161 -32.03 18.39 -8.20
C LEU A 161 -31.34 18.45 -9.58
N LEU A 162 -30.57 17.42 -9.91
CA LEU A 162 -29.78 17.37 -11.14
C LEU A 162 -30.54 16.76 -12.33
N SER A 163 -31.67 16.09 -12.10
CA SER A 163 -32.46 15.40 -13.16
C SER A 163 -31.63 14.47 -14.04
N ILE A 164 -30.50 13.97 -13.52
CA ILE A 164 -29.56 13.10 -14.22
C ILE A 164 -29.59 11.76 -13.50
N ASP A 165 -30.14 10.75 -14.15
CA ASP A 165 -29.84 9.36 -13.80
C ASP A 165 -28.37 9.13 -14.08
N MET A 166 -27.52 9.15 -13.03
CA MET A 166 -26.10 8.86 -13.20
C MET A 166 -25.96 7.42 -13.68
N PRO A 167 -25.54 7.22 -14.95
CA PRO A 167 -25.47 5.89 -15.51
C PRO A 167 -24.34 5.11 -14.86
N LEU A 168 -24.47 3.80 -14.74
CA LEU A 168 -23.48 2.94 -14.06
C LEU A 168 -22.04 3.11 -14.60
N TRP A 169 -21.89 3.53 -15.86
CA TRP A 169 -20.59 3.81 -16.47
C TRP A 169 -19.89 5.03 -15.86
N SER A 170 -20.61 6.03 -15.32
CA SER A 170 -19.97 7.20 -14.71
C SER A 170 -19.19 6.80 -13.45
N PHE A 171 -19.73 5.88 -12.65
CA PHE A 171 -19.05 5.31 -11.49
C PHE A 171 -17.78 4.54 -11.89
N PHE A 172 -17.84 3.78 -12.99
CA PHE A 172 -16.66 3.10 -13.53
C PHE A 172 -15.58 4.11 -13.95
N VAL A 173 -15.95 5.17 -14.68
CA VAL A 173 -15.01 6.22 -15.12
C VAL A 173 -14.38 6.93 -13.92
N ILE A 174 -15.16 7.29 -12.90
CA ILE A 174 -14.64 7.91 -11.66
C ILE A 174 -13.66 6.97 -10.97
N THR A 175 -14.02 5.69 -10.80
CA THR A 175 -13.18 4.69 -10.13
C THR A 175 -11.86 4.51 -10.86
N VAL A 176 -11.89 4.37 -12.18
CA VAL A 176 -10.67 4.22 -13.01
C VAL A 176 -9.82 5.49 -12.95
N SER A 177 -10.42 6.67 -13.04
CA SER A 177 -9.68 7.95 -13.00
C SER A 177 -8.95 8.14 -11.67
N VAL A 178 -9.65 7.92 -10.56
CA VAL A 178 -9.08 8.00 -9.20
C VAL A 178 -8.01 6.93 -8.99
N PHE A 179 -8.21 5.72 -9.53
CA PHE A 179 -7.22 4.66 -9.47
C PHE A 179 -5.94 5.05 -10.20
N VAL A 180 -6.04 5.57 -11.43
CA VAL A 180 -4.88 6.04 -12.21
C VAL A 180 -4.14 7.17 -11.48
N ILE A 181 -4.87 8.09 -10.83
CA ILE A 181 -4.26 9.16 -10.02
C ILE A 181 -3.45 8.56 -8.86
N HIS A 182 -4.00 7.60 -8.12
CA HIS A 182 -3.28 6.93 -7.03
C HIS A 182 -2.05 6.17 -7.54
N ILE A 183 -2.16 5.47 -8.67
CA ILE A 183 -1.02 4.77 -9.28
C ILE A 183 0.07 5.76 -9.68
N ALA A 184 -0.28 6.85 -10.34
CA ALA A 184 0.66 7.89 -10.73
C ALA A 184 1.36 8.50 -9.51
N TRP A 185 0.61 8.75 -8.43
CA TRP A 185 1.15 9.22 -7.16
C TRP A 185 2.13 8.22 -6.53
N ILE A 186 1.75 6.94 -6.41
CA ILE A 186 2.61 5.88 -5.87
C ILE A 186 3.92 5.77 -6.66
N VAL A 187 3.82 5.73 -8.00
CA VAL A 187 4.98 5.61 -8.88
C VAL A 187 5.89 6.83 -8.75
N LYS A 188 5.32 8.04 -8.78
CA LYS A 188 6.09 9.29 -8.64
C LYS A 188 6.80 9.35 -7.29
N THR A 189 6.11 8.99 -6.21
CA THR A 189 6.65 9.04 -4.85
C THR A 189 7.76 8.01 -4.65
N LEU A 190 7.57 6.75 -5.05
CA LEU A 190 8.60 5.71 -4.89
C LEU A 190 9.83 5.98 -5.76
N LYS A 191 9.65 6.43 -7.01
CA LYS A 191 10.78 6.83 -7.87
C LYS A 191 11.49 8.08 -7.36
N GLY A 192 10.74 9.04 -6.82
CA GLY A 192 11.30 10.26 -6.23
C GLY A 192 12.19 9.95 -5.02
N MET A 193 11.86 8.91 -4.25
CA MET A 193 12.71 8.44 -3.15
C MET A 193 14.03 7.85 -3.64
N ASP A 194 14.09 7.20 -4.81
CA ASP A 194 15.33 6.59 -5.32
C ASP A 194 16.36 7.68 -5.73
N ASN A 195 15.90 8.90 -6.01
CA ASN A 195 16.73 10.04 -6.42
C ASN A 195 17.14 10.96 -5.26
N SER A 196 16.68 10.70 -4.03
CA SER A 196 16.96 11.50 -2.82
C SER A 196 17.95 10.81 -1.91
#